data_AF-A0A2C9KK76-F1
#
_entry.id   AF-A0A2C9KK76-F1
#
_cell.length_a   1.000
_cell.length_b   1.000
_cell.length_c   1.000
_cell.angle_alpha   90.00
_cell.angle_beta   90.00
_cell.angle_gamma   90.00
#
_symmetry.space_group_name_H-M   'P 1'
#
loop_
_entity.id
_entity.type
_entity.pdbx_description
1 polymer ?
#
loop_
_entity_poly.entity_id
_entity_poly.type
_entity_poly.pdbx_seq_one_letter_code
_entity_poly.pdbx_strand_id
1 'polypeptide(L)'
;MNLVYPGITASELDNLSAEVAFKLTSKHPDYSVLATRIAVSNLHRETNEHFSEAMTSLHQLVNPETGKQCSLISDELYEIILNNADKLNSSIDYERDYQFTYLGLKVL
;
A
#
# COMPACT_ATOMS: atom_id res chain seq x y z
N MET A 1 -3.26 -8.78 27.34
CA MET A 1 -3.88 -9.13 26.05
C MET A 1 -2.73 -9.58 25.15
N ASN A 2 -2.68 -10.87 24.79
CA ASN A 2 -1.68 -11.33 23.83
C ASN A 2 -2.11 -10.83 22.46
N LEU A 3 -1.32 -9.93 21.88
CA LEU A 3 -1.62 -9.31 20.59
C LEU A 3 -1.47 -10.31 19.42
N VAL A 4 -0.89 -11.48 19.67
CA VAL A 4 -0.60 -12.53 18.69
C VAL A 4 -1.38 -13.79 19.04
N TYR A 5 -1.94 -14.47 18.03
CA TYR A 5 -2.74 -15.68 18.16
C TYR A 5 -2.37 -16.73 17.08
N PRO A 6 -2.58 -18.04 17.32
CA PRO A 6 -2.33 -19.06 16.30
C PRO A 6 -3.19 -18.83 15.05
N GLY A 7 -2.56 -18.80 13.87
CA GLY A 7 -3.24 -18.55 12.60
C GLY A 7 -3.24 -17.09 12.14
N ILE A 8 -2.58 -16.18 12.87
CA ILE A 8 -2.38 -14.80 12.40
C ILE A 8 -1.67 -14.76 11.05
N THR A 9 -2.15 -13.91 10.13
CA THR A 9 -1.51 -13.72 8.83
C THR A 9 -0.25 -12.87 8.95
N ALA A 10 0.64 -12.96 7.95
CA ALA A 10 1.84 -12.12 7.90
C ALA A 10 1.49 -10.63 7.87
N SER A 11 0.46 -10.23 7.11
CA SER A 11 0.02 -8.84 7.01
C SER A 11 -0.57 -8.31 8.33
N GLU A 12 -1.37 -9.10 9.04
CA GLU A 12 -1.86 -8.72 10.38
C GLU A 12 -0.71 -8.56 11.38
N LEU A 13 0.27 -9.47 11.35
CA LEU A 13 1.43 -9.41 12.22
C LEU A 13 2.30 -8.18 11.96
N ASP A 14 2.52 -7.83 10.69
CA ASP A 14 3.31 -6.65 10.31
C ASP A 14 2.57 -5.35 10.67
N ASN A 15 1.25 -5.30 10.47
CA ASN A 15 0.42 -4.18 10.91
C ASN A 15 0.51 -3.95 12.44
N LEU A 16 0.42 -5.02 13.22
CA LEU A 16 0.57 -4.96 14.66
C LEU A 16 1.99 -4.52 15.07
N SER A 17 3.01 -5.05 14.40
CA SER A 17 4.41 -4.72 14.68
C SER A 17 4.69 -3.24 14.41
N ALA A 18 4.16 -2.68 13.33
CA ALA A 18 4.25 -1.25 13.03
C ALA A 18 3.56 -0.39 14.09
N GLU A 19 2.38 -0.80 14.57
CA GLU A 19 1.66 -0.08 15.63
C GLU A 19 2.42 -0.10 16.97
N VAL A 20 2.97 -1.25 17.34
CA VAL A 20 3.78 -1.38 18.56
C VAL A 20 5.05 -0.54 18.44
N ALA A 21 5.75 -0.58 17.30
CA ALA A 21 6.90 0.27 17.05
C ALA A 21 6.52 1.75 17.18
N PHE A 22 5.42 2.19 16.57
CA PHE A 22 4.99 3.59 16.64
C PHE A 22 4.74 4.06 18.08
N LYS A 23 4.13 3.23 18.94
CA LYS A 23 3.92 3.53 20.38
C LYS A 23 5.24 3.71 21.14
N LEU A 24 6.31 3.04 20.71
CA LEU A 24 7.66 3.14 21.29
C LEU A 24 8.43 4.39 20.84
N THR A 25 7.89 5.22 19.94
CA THR A 25 8.48 6.51 19.56
C THR A 25 8.74 7.42 20.78
N SER A 26 7.88 7.33 21.79
CA SER A 26 8.06 8.03 23.08
C SER A 26 9.33 7.63 23.83
N LYS A 27 9.89 6.45 23.54
CA LYS A 27 11.16 5.96 24.10
C LYS A 27 12.37 6.37 23.26
N HIS A 28 12.25 6.30 21.93
CA HIS A 28 13.29 6.74 21.01
C HIS A 28 12.68 7.10 19.65
N PRO A 29 13.04 8.25 19.03
CA PRO A 29 12.44 8.70 17.78
C PRO A 29 12.59 7.71 16.61
N ASP A 30 13.68 6.92 16.56
CA ASP A 30 13.90 5.93 15.50
C ASP A 30 12.84 4.82 15.45
N TYR A 31 12.08 4.61 16.53
CA TYR A 31 10.93 3.70 16.49
C TYR A 31 9.82 4.17 15.53
N SER A 32 9.71 5.49 15.30
CA SER A 32 8.82 6.04 14.27
C SER A 32 9.29 5.63 12.87
N VAL A 33 10.60 5.71 12.61
CA VAL A 33 11.20 5.28 11.33
C VAL A 33 11.00 3.78 11.13
N LEU A 34 11.20 2.98 12.18
CA LEU A 34 10.93 1.53 12.14
C LEU A 34 9.46 1.24 11.83
N ALA A 35 8.52 1.93 12.49
CA ALA A 35 7.09 1.77 12.24
C ALA A 35 6.72 2.09 10.79
N THR A 36 7.22 3.20 10.25
CA THR A 36 7.06 3.54 8.83
C THR A 36 7.57 2.41 7.94
N ARG A 37 8.80 1.93 8.16
CA ARG A 37 9.41 0.91 7.30
C ARG A 37 8.65 -0.41 7.29
N ILE A 38 8.17 -0.86 8.45
CA ILE A 38 7.32 -2.06 8.54
C ILE A 38 6.01 -1.83 7.76
N ALA A 39 5.37 -0.68 7.94
CA ALA A 39 4.11 -0.37 7.27
C ALA A 39 4.25 -0.30 5.74
N VAL A 40 5.28 0.38 5.23
CA VAL A 40 5.56 0.50 3.79
C VAL A 40 5.92 -0.86 3.20
N SER A 41 6.80 -1.63 3.85
CA SER A 41 7.18 -2.95 3.36
C SER A 41 5.98 -3.91 3.30
N ASN A 42 5.07 -3.84 4.28
CA ASN A 42 3.83 -4.61 4.24
C ASN A 42 2.93 -4.13 3.09
N LEU A 43 2.78 -2.81 2.91
CA LEU A 43 1.99 -2.23 1.83
C LEU A 43 2.48 -2.71 0.46
N HIS A 44 3.80 -2.60 0.20
CA HIS A 44 4.42 -3.05 -1.06
C HIS A 44 4.16 -4.53 -1.34
N ARG A 45 4.11 -5.38 -0.32
CA ARG A 45 3.82 -6.82 -0.48
C ARG A 45 2.36 -7.10 -0.85
N GLU A 46 1.44 -6.26 -0.40
CA GLU A 46 -0.01 -6.45 -0.58
C GLU A 46 -0.56 -5.70 -1.81
N THR A 47 0.28 -4.99 -2.57
CA THR A 47 -0.11 -4.19 -3.74
C THR A 47 0.65 -4.59 -5.00
N ASN A 48 0.12 -4.25 -6.17
CA ASN A 48 0.78 -4.50 -7.45
C ASN A 48 2.11 -3.74 -7.54
N GLU A 49 3.12 -4.39 -8.12
CA GLU A 49 4.46 -3.83 -8.29
C GLU A 49 4.49 -2.69 -9.32
N HIS A 50 3.65 -2.76 -10.35
CA HIS A 50 3.62 -1.78 -11.43
C HIS A 50 2.40 -0.88 -11.40
N PHE A 51 2.61 0.42 -11.61
CA PHE A 51 1.55 1.41 -11.68
C PHE A 51 0.50 1.07 -12.74
N SER A 52 0.90 0.65 -13.94
CA SER A 52 -0.05 0.26 -14.99
C SER A 52 -0.97 -0.89 -14.56
N GLU A 53 -0.47 -1.86 -13.81
CA GLU A 53 -1.26 -3.00 -13.31
C GLU A 53 -2.27 -2.59 -12.23
N ALA A 54 -1.86 -1.69 -11.34
CA ALA A 54 -2.77 -1.07 -10.37
C ALA A 54 -3.90 -0.32 -11.10
N MET A 55 -3.57 0.44 -12.15
CA MET A 55 -4.58 1.18 -12.94
C MET A 55 -5.50 0.24 -13.72
N THR A 56 -5.00 -0.86 -14.28
CA THR A 56 -5.84 -1.92 -14.86
C THR A 56 -6.82 -2.48 -13.83
N SER A 57 -6.35 -2.74 -12.61
CA SER A 57 -7.21 -3.27 -11.53
C SER A 57 -8.32 -2.29 -11.15
N LEU A 58 -8.02 -0.98 -11.13
CA LEU A 58 -9.01 0.07 -10.87
C LEU A 58 -10.03 0.24 -12.02
N HIS A 59 -9.57 0.05 -13.26
CA HIS A 59 -10.42 0.16 -14.45
C HIS A 59 -11.39 -1.03 -14.59
N GLN A 60 -10.86 -2.23 -14.33
CA GLN A 60 -11.60 -3.49 -14.45
C GLN A 60 -12.36 -3.87 -13.19
N LEU A 61 -12.45 -2.97 -12.22
CA LEU A 61 -13.12 -3.24 -10.96
C LEU A 61 -14.58 -3.62 -11.20
N VAL A 62 -14.99 -4.76 -10.64
CA VAL A 62 -16.37 -5.24 -10.67
C VAL A 62 -16.89 -5.26 -9.24
N ASN A 63 -18.07 -4.69 -9.02
CA ASN A 63 -18.73 -4.76 -7.73
C ASN A 63 -19.16 -6.22 -7.46
N PRO A 64 -18.65 -6.87 -6.40
CA PRO A 64 -18.86 -8.30 -6.19
C PRO A 64 -20.32 -8.66 -5.84
N GLU A 65 -21.07 -7.72 -5.26
CA GLU A 65 -22.47 -7.94 -4.87
C GLU A 65 -23.43 -7.85 -6.07
N THR A 66 -23.14 -6.94 -7.00
CA THR A 66 -24.02 -6.63 -8.13
C THR A 66 -23.54 -7.19 -9.47
N GLY A 67 -22.27 -7.60 -9.55
CA GLY A 67 -21.63 -8.06 -10.79
C GLY A 67 -21.43 -6.96 -11.85
N LYS A 68 -21.70 -5.69 -11.51
CA LYS A 68 -21.60 -4.58 -12.44
C LYS A 68 -20.19 -3.98 -12.42
N GLN A 69 -19.73 -3.55 -13.59
CA GLN A 69 -18.49 -2.80 -13.71
C GLN A 69 -18.60 -1.49 -12.91
N CYS A 70 -17.57 -1.24 -12.10
CA CYS A 70 -17.45 -0.11 -11.19
C CYS A 70 -16.07 0.51 -11.36
N SER A 71 -15.73 0.84 -12.62
CA SER A 71 -14.44 1.44 -12.95
C SER A 71 -14.23 2.73 -12.15
N LEU A 72 -13.07 2.85 -11.52
CA LEU A 72 -12.67 4.03 -10.75
C LEU A 72 -11.91 5.06 -11.60
N ILE A 73 -11.53 4.69 -12.83
CA ILE A 73 -10.86 5.58 -13.79
C ILE A 73 -11.56 5.53 -15.16
N SER A 74 -11.46 6.60 -15.96
CA SER A 74 -12.07 6.64 -17.29
C SER A 74 -11.31 5.80 -18.30
N ASP A 75 -12.00 5.36 -19.36
CA ASP A 75 -11.38 4.63 -20.49
C ASP A 75 -10.26 5.45 -21.14
N GLU A 76 -10.48 6.75 -21.33
CA GLU A 76 -9.48 7.66 -21.89
C GLU A 76 -8.19 7.68 -21.07
N LEU A 77 -8.31 7.81 -19.74
CA LEU A 77 -7.15 7.81 -18.85
C LEU A 77 -6.43 6.45 -18.88
N TYR A 78 -7.20 5.36 -18.87
CA TYR A 78 -6.67 4.01 -18.93
C TYR A 78 -5.88 3.75 -20.22
N GLU A 79 -6.40 4.16 -21.37
CA GLU A 79 -5.71 4.05 -22.67
C GLU A 79 -4.41 4.86 -22.70
N ILE A 80 -4.42 6.09 -22.16
CA ILE A 80 -3.20 6.91 -22.05
C ILE A 80 -2.15 6.21 -21.20
N ILE A 81 -2.55 5.63 -20.06
CA ILE A 81 -1.64 4.91 -19.16
C ILE A 81 -1.03 3.69 -19.86
N LEU A 82 -1.84 2.85 -20.51
CA LEU A 82 -1.35 1.67 -21.19
C LEU A 82 -0.41 1.99 -22.37
N ASN A 83 -0.75 3.02 -23.17
CA ASN A 83 0.08 3.45 -24.29
C ASN A 83 1.44 4.02 -23.85
N ASN A 84 1.60 4.35 -22.56
CA ASN A 84 2.83 4.91 -21.98
C ASN A 84 3.37 4.06 -20.81
N ALA A 85 2.94 2.81 -20.68
CA ALA A 85 3.16 1.99 -19.48
C ALA A 85 4.64 1.88 -19.11
N ASP A 86 5.51 1.51 -20.05
CA ASP A 86 6.95 1.34 -19.80
C ASP A 86 7.60 2.61 -19.24
N LYS A 87 7.24 3.77 -19.82
CA LYS A 87 7.76 5.07 -19.38
C LYS A 87 7.23 5.45 -18.01
N LEU A 88 5.93 5.23 -17.75
CA LEU A 88 5.31 5.57 -16.47
C LEU A 88 5.82 4.68 -15.34
N ASN A 89 5.86 3.36 -15.56
CA ASN A 89 6.35 2.39 -14.58
C ASN A 89 7.82 2.65 -14.22
N SER A 90 8.68 2.91 -15.21
CA SER A 90 10.10 3.19 -14.95
C SER A 90 10.38 4.57 -14.35
N SER A 91 9.40 5.49 -14.38
CA SER A 91 9.55 6.83 -13.80
C SER A 91 9.22 6.88 -12.30
N ILE A 92 8.60 5.83 -11.75
CA ILE A 92 8.17 5.79 -10.35
C ILE A 92 9.29 5.23 -9.48
N ASP A 93 9.56 5.92 -8.39
CA ASP A 93 10.60 5.60 -7.41
C ASP A 93 9.92 5.19 -6.09
N TYR A 94 9.70 3.88 -5.93
CA TYR A 94 9.00 3.30 -4.77
C TYR A 94 9.78 3.43 -3.46
N GLU A 95 11.08 3.73 -3.50
CA GLU A 95 11.86 4.04 -2.29
C GLU A 95 11.38 5.33 -1.61
N ARG A 96 10.67 6.19 -2.34
CA ARG A 96 10.10 7.42 -1.78
C ARG A 96 8.97 7.16 -0.78
N ASP A 97 8.35 5.99 -0.81
CA ASP A 97 7.31 5.64 0.17
C ASP A 97 7.89 5.59 1.60
N TYR A 98 9.17 5.24 1.75
CA TYR A 98 9.87 5.26 3.04
C TYR A 98 10.14 6.66 3.59
N GLN A 99 9.87 7.73 2.82
CA GLN A 99 10.01 9.12 3.26
C GLN A 99 8.77 9.61 4.03
N PHE A 100 7.66 8.88 3.98
CA PHE A 100 6.48 9.23 4.77
C PHE A 100 6.68 8.95 6.26
N THR A 101 5.87 9.61 7.08
CA THR A 101 5.72 9.22 8.49
C THR A 101 4.65 8.15 8.62
N TYR A 102 4.73 7.31 9.66
CA TYR A 102 3.72 6.30 9.94
C TYR A 102 2.31 6.90 10.02
N LEU A 103 2.14 8.08 10.62
CA LEU A 103 0.86 8.80 10.63
C LEU A 103 0.46 9.30 9.25
N GLY A 104 1.41 9.85 8.48
CA GLY A 104 1.16 10.31 7.11
C GLY A 104 0.62 9.19 6.22
N LEU A 105 1.19 7.99 6.32
CA LEU A 105 0.70 6.81 5.59
C LEU A 105 -0.70 6.37 5.99
N LYS A 106 -1.10 6.53 7.26
CA LYS A 106 -2.42 6.13 7.74
C LYS A 106 -3.55 7.11 7.35
N VAL A 107 -3.20 8.28 6.83
CA VAL A 107 -4.17 9.30 6.39
C VAL A 107 -4.44 9.23 4.88
N LEU A 108 -3.48 8.76 4.10
CA LEU A 108 -3.60 8.56 2.64
C LEU A 108 -4.50 7.36 2.32
#